data_AF-A0A0Q4ENR0-F1
#
_entry.id   AF-A0A0Q4ENR0-F1
#
_cell.length_a   1.000
_cell.length_b   1.000
_cell.length_c   1.000
_cell.angle_alpha   90.00
_cell.angle_beta   90.00
_cell.angle_gamma   90.00
#
_symmetry.space_group_name_H-M   'P 1'
#
loop_
_entity.id
_entity.type
_entity.pdbx_description
1 polymer ?
#
loop_
_entity_poly.entity_id
_entity_poly.type
_entity_poly.pdbx_seq_one_letter_code
_entity_poly.pdbx_strand_id
1 'polypeptide(L)'
;MTDDARPIEDVNADAIIRQKLMDAEIPGAVIEFDPEEADRAGAFVEDALSEEDARAAEDGLEPAAPAPAATRSLLTLARVKN
;
A
#
# COMPACT_ATOMS: atom_id res chain seq x y z
N MET A 1 35.43 2.22 -30.71
CA MET A 1 34.98 3.04 -29.57
C MET A 1 33.55 3.41 -29.86
N THR A 2 32.65 2.47 -29.61
CA THR A 2 31.20 2.68 -29.70
C THR A 2 30.83 3.68 -28.61
N ASP A 3 30.32 4.82 -29.06
CA ASP A 3 29.77 5.88 -28.24
C ASP A 3 28.66 5.30 -27.35
N ASP A 4 28.90 5.28 -26.05
CA ASP A 4 28.01 4.82 -24.99
C ASP A 4 26.93 5.89 -24.78
N ALA A 5 26.04 6.01 -25.78
CA ALA A 5 24.89 6.89 -25.74
C ALA A 5 23.84 6.30 -24.79
N ARG A 6 24.10 6.38 -23.49
CA ARG A 6 23.03 6.28 -22.48
C ARG A 6 22.00 7.38 -22.81
N PRO A 7 20.70 7.05 -22.98
CA PRO A 7 19.69 8.03 -23.31
C PRO A 7 19.71 9.18 -22.30
N ILE A 8 19.77 10.41 -22.80
CA ILE A 8 19.82 11.64 -22.00
C ILE A 8 18.49 11.89 -21.25
N GLU A 9 17.52 10.99 -21.43
CA GLU A 9 16.18 10.98 -20.87
C GLU A 9 16.16 10.56 -19.39
N ASP A 10 17.08 9.70 -18.96
CA ASP A 10 17.10 9.12 -17.60
C ASP A 10 17.43 10.16 -16.51
N VAL A 11 18.38 11.07 -16.80
CA VAL A 11 18.76 12.15 -15.88
C VAL A 11 17.62 13.13 -15.65
N ASN A 12 16.74 13.30 -16.65
CA ASN A 12 15.59 14.18 -16.56
C ASN A 12 14.45 13.55 -15.73
N ALA A 13 14.28 12.22 -15.81
CA ALA A 13 13.27 11.50 -15.05
C ALA A 13 13.49 11.64 -13.54
N ASP A 14 14.72 11.44 -13.06
CA ASP A 14 15.07 11.62 -11.65
C ASP A 14 14.84 13.06 -11.16
N ALA A 15 15.13 14.05 -12.00
CA ALA A 15 14.90 15.46 -11.68
C ALA A 15 13.40 15.78 -11.57
N ILE A 16 12.59 15.22 -12.47
CA ILE A 16 11.13 15.36 -12.46
C ILE A 16 10.53 14.68 -11.23
N ILE A 17 10.97 13.46 -10.90
CA ILE A 17 10.52 12.73 -9.71
C ILE A 17 10.83 13.53 -8.43
N ARG A 18 12.04 14.08 -8.31
CA ARG A 18 12.40 14.94 -7.17
C ARG A 18 11.51 16.16 -7.04
N GLN A 19 11.17 16.81 -8.15
CA GLN A 19 10.26 17.96 -8.12
C GLN A 19 8.84 17.54 -7.68
N LYS A 20 8.31 16.44 -8.24
CA LYS A 20 7.02 15.87 -7.84
C LYS A 20 6.97 15.53 -6.34
N LEU A 21 8.07 15.01 -5.78
CA LEU A 21 8.18 14.72 -4.34
C LEU A 21 8.16 15.99 -3.49
N MET A 22 8.86 17.05 -3.91
CA MET A 22 8.80 18.34 -3.22
C MET A 22 7.38 18.93 -3.23
N ASP A 23 6.66 18.77 -4.33
CA ASP A 23 5.27 19.23 -4.45
C ASP A 23 4.32 18.39 -3.56
N ALA A 24 4.60 17.10 -3.37
CA ALA A 24 3.83 16.20 -2.50
C ALA A 24 3.99 16.50 -1.00
N GLU A 25 5.05 17.22 -0.59
CA GLU A 25 5.20 17.70 0.80
C GLU A 25 4.22 18.83 1.15
N ILE A 26 3.56 19.43 0.15
CA ILE A 26 2.57 20.50 0.36
C ILE A 26 1.26 19.90 0.88
N PRO A 27 0.77 20.30 2.07
CA PRO A 27 -0.47 19.76 2.63
C PRO A 27 -1.67 19.93 1.70
N GLY A 28 -2.33 18.81 1.38
CA GLY A 28 -3.50 18.78 0.50
C GLY A 28 -3.18 18.71 -1.00
N ALA A 29 -1.89 18.69 -1.39
CA ALA A 29 -1.49 18.37 -2.75
C ALA A 29 -1.64 16.86 -3.02
N VAL A 30 -2.13 16.52 -4.22
CA VAL A 30 -2.21 15.15 -4.72
C VAL A 30 -1.38 15.10 -5.99
N ILE A 31 -0.31 14.32 -5.96
CA ILE A 31 0.65 14.19 -7.06
C ILE A 31 0.62 12.75 -7.55
N GLU A 32 0.42 12.58 -8.86
CA GLU A 32 0.35 11.27 -9.51
C GLU A 32 1.74 10.80 -9.95
N PHE A 33 2.01 9.52 -9.73
CA PHE A 33 3.22 8.83 -10.18
C PHE A 33 2.83 7.67 -11.11
N ASP A 34 3.53 7.53 -12.23
CA ASP A 34 3.44 6.29 -13.02
C ASP A 34 4.18 5.14 -12.29
N PRO A 35 3.96 3.86 -12.66
CA PRO A 35 4.58 2.74 -11.96
C PRO A 35 6.11 2.80 -11.90
N GLU A 36 6.77 3.24 -12.98
CA GLU A 36 8.24 3.30 -13.07
C GLU A 36 8.81 4.47 -12.25
N GLU A 37 8.11 5.60 -12.21
CA GLU A 37 8.40 6.74 -11.35
C GLU A 37 8.17 6.40 -9.88
N ALA A 38 7.10 5.67 -9.55
CA ALA A 38 6.79 5.25 -8.18
C ALA A 38 7.86 4.30 -7.62
N ASP A 39 8.35 3.37 -8.43
CA ASP A 39 9.45 2.47 -8.07
C ASP A 39 10.74 3.25 -7.80
N ARG A 40 11.08 4.22 -8.68
CA ARG A 40 12.27 5.07 -8.52
C ARG A 40 12.15 6.07 -7.36
N ALA A 41 10.95 6.58 -7.10
CA ALA A 41 10.66 7.50 -6.00
C ALA A 41 10.63 6.78 -4.64
N GLY A 42 10.57 5.44 -4.62
CA GLY A 42 10.29 4.67 -3.41
C GLY A 42 8.87 4.92 -2.88
N ALA A 43 7.94 5.37 -3.75
CA ALA A 43 6.55 5.61 -3.39
C ALA A 43 5.77 4.31 -3.18
N PHE A 44 6.27 3.19 -3.72
CA PHE A 44 5.99 1.86 -3.17
C PHE A 44 6.83 1.68 -1.88
N VAL A 45 6.37 2.30 -0.80
CA VAL A 45 6.80 1.91 0.54
C VAL A 45 6.03 0.64 0.84
N GLU A 46 6.72 -0.48 1.06
CA GLU A 46 6.12 -1.64 1.73
C GLU A 46 5.74 -1.21 3.17
N ASP A 47 4.60 -0.52 3.31
CA ASP A 47 3.97 -0.18 4.59
C ASP A 47 3.32 -1.42 5.22
N ALA A 48 3.36 -2.55 4.53
CA ALA A 48 3.11 -3.84 5.15
C ALA A 48 4.23 -4.12 6.14
N LEU A 49 3.87 -4.29 7.41
CA LEU A 49 4.77 -4.72 8.46
C LEU A 49 5.56 -5.94 7.98
N SER A 50 6.89 -5.91 8.12
CA SER A 50 7.72 -7.06 7.74
C SER A 50 7.24 -8.30 8.50
N GLU A 51 7.39 -9.50 7.93
CA GLU A 51 6.93 -10.73 8.59
C GLU A 51 7.55 -10.90 9.99
N GLU A 52 8.79 -10.47 10.16
CA GLU A 52 9.52 -10.48 11.43
C GLU A 52 8.93 -9.46 12.42
N ASP A 53 8.72 -8.22 11.98
CA ASP A 53 8.11 -7.18 12.82
C ASP A 53 6.65 -7.49 13.17
N ALA A 54 5.93 -8.17 12.27
CA ALA A 54 4.56 -8.63 12.47
C ALA A 54 4.46 -9.69 13.57
N ARG A 55 5.44 -10.61 13.62
CA ARG A 55 5.54 -11.57 14.74
C ARG A 55 5.95 -10.89 16.04
N ALA A 56 6.91 -9.97 15.99
CA ALA A 56 7.34 -9.25 17.19
C ALA A 56 6.22 -8.40 17.81
N ALA A 57 5.29 -7.88 17.00
CA ALA A 57 4.12 -7.16 17.45
C ALA A 57 3.06 -8.06 18.14
N GLU A 58 3.04 -9.37 17.86
CA GLU A 58 2.10 -10.33 18.46
C GLU A 58 2.34 -10.51 19.96
N ASP A 59 3.60 -10.45 20.41
CA ASP A 59 4.01 -10.70 21.80
C ASP A 59 3.49 -9.65 22.82
N GLY A 60 2.89 -8.56 22.36
CA GLY A 60 2.27 -7.52 23.19
C GLY A 60 0.74 -7.43 23.09
N LEU A 61 0.10 -8.31 22.31
CA LEU A 61 -1.34 -8.23 22.05
C LEU A 61 -2.13 -8.89 23.19
N GLU A 62 -2.85 -8.08 23.97
CA GLU A 62 -3.87 -8.60 24.89
C GLU A 62 -4.89 -9.44 24.10
N PRO A 63 -5.32 -10.61 24.60
CA PRO A 63 -6.27 -11.45 23.88
C PRO A 63 -7.53 -10.64 23.62
N ALA A 64 -7.94 -10.59 22.34
CA ALA A 64 -9.17 -9.92 21.93
C ALA A 64 -10.31 -10.40 22.83
N ALA A 65 -10.97 -9.45 23.51
CA ALA A 65 -12.09 -9.74 24.39
C ALA A 65 -13.07 -10.69 23.68
N PRO A 66 -13.63 -11.71 24.37
CA PRO A 66 -14.47 -12.71 23.73
C PRO A 66 -15.60 -11.99 23.00
N ALA A 67 -15.62 -12.11 21.66
CA ALA A 67 -16.67 -11.54 20.84
C ALA A 67 -18.04 -11.99 21.39
N PRO A 68 -19.05 -11.09 21.47
CA PRO A 68 -20.36 -11.50 21.92
C PRO A 68 -20.86 -12.62 21.01
N ALA A 69 -21.17 -13.78 21.60
CA ALA A 69 -21.62 -14.96 20.87
C ALA A 69 -22.81 -14.58 19.98
N ALA A 70 -22.55 -14.42 18.68
CA ALA A 70 -23.59 -14.12 17.72
C ALA A 70 -24.53 -15.33 17.67
N THR A 71 -25.68 -15.19 18.32
CA THR A 71 -26.76 -16.17 18.25
C THR A 71 -27.30 -16.17 16.83
N ARG A 72 -26.76 -17.05 15.99
CA ARG A 72 -27.29 -17.36 14.66
C ARG A 72 -28.67 -18.01 14.85
N SER A 73 -29.71 -17.20 14.92
CA SER A 73 -31.08 -17.69 14.77
C SER A 73 -31.27 -18.16 13.34
N LEU A 74 -31.38 -19.48 13.18
CA LEU A 74 -31.75 -20.12 11.92
C LEU A 74 -33.19 -19.71 11.59
N LEU A 75 -33.36 -18.75 10.68
CA LEU A 75 -34.66 -18.40 10.15
C LEU A 75 -35.14 -19.52 9.23
N THR A 76 -35.76 -20.55 9.81
CA THR A 76 -36.50 -21.58 9.07
C THR A 76 -37.76 -20.93 8.49
N LEU A 77 -37.66 -20.32 7.30
CA LEU A 77 -38.83 -19.88 6.57
C LEU A 77 -39.32 -21.02 5.67
N ALA A 78 -40.44 -21.60 6.10
CA ALA A 78 -41.24 -22.52 5.33
C ALA A 78 -41.55 -21.98 3.92
N ARG A 79 -41.35 -22.80 2.89
CA ARG A 79 -42.08 -22.69 1.63
C ARG A 79 -42.83 -23.99 1.37
N VAL A 80 -44.04 -24.00 1.91
CA VAL A 80 -45.15 -24.84 1.43
C VAL A 80 -45.48 -24.43 -0.01
N LYS A 81 -45.83 -25.44 -0.82
CA LYS A 81 -46.55 -25.43 -2.11
C LYS A 81 -45.69 -25.51 -3.37
N ASN A 82 -45.55 -26.74 -3.87
CA ASN A 82 -46.30 -27.17 -5.06
C ASN A 82 -46.56 -28.67 -5.00
#